data_AF-A0A8F6U2Q5-F1
#
_entry.id   AF-A0A8F6U2Q5-F1
#
_cell.length_a   1.000
_cell.length_b   1.000
_cell.length_c   1.000
_cell.angle_alpha   90.00
_cell.angle_beta   90.00
_cell.angle_gamma   90.00
#
_symmetry.space_group_name_H-M   'P 1'
#
loop_
_entity.id
_entity.type
_entity.pdbx_description
1 polymer ?
#
loop_
_entity_poly.entity_id
_entity_poly.type
_entity_poly.pdbx_seq_one_letter_code
_entity_poly.pdbx_strand_id
1 'polypeptide(L)'
;MTLDIETYIIKGVHSPFAASICEIQGLNKKSLIQTCHKSPHLLLESLFLRCFFHFGGSRFVFYCHNLGRFEGPLLTNFFIAHRECRIENLLIHENKIIMLHVRFRKNQLVFKDSLNFLPYKLHELNTMLLPKKIKEPLPFNPFLNKSEKFRVIPYVKHDAQILATLLHIFKEQTYSNFLQDPLISFGIPGIALNIYTKFFYQKGIFTKERETVRKSFRGGLNFIKQSHVKRVMGFDVNSLYPFCMLNRLPIGEPKLKKKVTLEDFFGFVYVKSLKKVNKGASVTANDSNYTLPPSPPYEEKLLSSVPMILFSEEAKYAQKLGYVIEVGWGVQYESSFSVFHKFVNYFYNLKKSNHSMNSISGKLIMNSLYGRLGMRENYPSYQIIDRYDLHDLSSQGKNVKLIRSFSANAHLIENREDSRHNRTLISTPIASAIASYGRMTIHQWVTKKDLKTHYSDTDSLYILSPPAKEFVSDNLGGLKMINPSHWEEAIFIKSKMYGLRKREYSINKIKSIRYAKWEHLTELQREKKINLFQQRWFMRKNHVLTLIQGIRLQG
;
A
#
# COMPACT_ATOMS: atom_id res chain seq x y z
N MET A 1 1.80 -1.95 23.85
CA MET A 1 0.38 -2.14 24.22
C MET A 1 -0.47 -2.02 22.97
N THR A 2 -1.69 -2.53 22.98
CA THR A 2 -2.69 -2.29 21.93
C THR A 2 -3.86 -1.51 22.48
N LEU A 3 -4.55 -0.78 21.61
CA LEU A 3 -5.73 0.00 21.92
C LEU A 3 -6.79 -0.27 20.85
N ASP A 4 -8.00 -0.58 21.31
CA ASP A 4 -9.19 -0.70 20.47
C ASP A 4 -10.31 0.19 21.03
N ILE A 5 -11.10 0.80 20.13
CA ILE A 5 -12.17 1.75 20.47
C ILE A 5 -13.41 1.43 19.66
N GLU A 6 -14.54 1.29 20.35
CA GLU A 6 -15.84 1.12 19.73
C GLU A 6 -16.70 2.39 19.80
N THR A 7 -17.48 2.60 18.74
CA THR A 7 -18.23 3.85 18.53
C THR A 7 -19.67 3.61 18.12
N TYR A 8 -20.53 4.56 18.50
CA TYR A 8 -21.85 4.75 17.90
C TYR A 8 -21.81 5.83 16.83
N ILE A 9 -22.76 5.81 15.91
CA ILE A 9 -22.94 6.88 14.94
C ILE A 9 -24.16 7.71 15.34
N ILE A 10 -23.93 8.91 15.86
CA ILE A 10 -24.96 9.85 16.30
C ILE A 10 -24.99 11.02 15.32
N LYS A 11 -26.10 11.23 14.61
CA LYS A 11 -26.23 12.27 13.56
C LYS A 11 -25.09 12.22 12.53
N GLY A 12 -24.70 11.00 12.15
CA GLY A 12 -23.59 10.76 11.22
C GLY A 12 -22.20 10.89 11.84
N VAL A 13 -22.07 11.18 13.14
CA VAL A 13 -20.79 11.40 13.81
C VAL A 13 -20.41 10.21 14.69
N HIS A 14 -19.19 9.68 14.59
CA HIS A 14 -18.75 8.63 15.52
C HIS A 14 -18.54 9.19 16.93
N SER A 15 -19.18 8.55 17.90
CA SER A 15 -19.07 8.83 19.33
C SER A 15 -18.51 7.61 20.04
N PRO A 16 -17.26 7.64 20.51
CA PRO A 16 -16.68 6.56 21.32
C PRO A 16 -17.54 6.23 22.54
N PHE A 17 -17.70 4.94 22.85
CA PHE A 17 -18.47 4.52 24.03
C PHE A 17 -17.88 3.31 24.77
N ALA A 18 -16.96 2.57 24.15
CA ALA A 18 -16.20 1.51 24.80
C ALA A 18 -14.76 1.51 24.26
N ALA A 19 -13.79 1.19 25.11
CA ALA A 19 -12.39 1.10 24.72
C ALA A 19 -11.64 0.09 25.60
N SER A 20 -10.62 -0.54 25.03
CA SER A 20 -9.76 -1.47 25.75
C SER A 20 -8.28 -1.28 25.41
N ILE A 21 -7.44 -1.38 26.44
CA ILE A 21 -5.98 -1.44 26.32
C ILE A 21 -5.52 -2.83 26.76
N CYS A 22 -4.67 -3.47 25.95
CA CYS A 22 -4.01 -4.71 26.32
C CYS A 22 -2.48 -4.56 26.29
N GLU A 23 -1.83 -5.02 27.35
CA GLU A 23 -0.40 -5.26 27.39
C GLU A 23 -0.12 -6.78 27.39
N ILE A 24 0.86 -7.19 26.60
CA ILE A 24 1.40 -8.54 26.61
C ILE A 24 2.87 -8.46 27.03
N GLN A 25 3.18 -9.12 28.14
CA GLN A 25 4.54 -9.32 28.65
C GLN A 25 5.08 -10.72 28.29
N GLY A 26 4.22 -11.59 27.73
CA GLY A 26 4.50 -12.93 27.21
C GLY A 26 3.17 -13.60 26.84
N LEU A 27 3.18 -14.67 26.02
CA LEU A 27 1.93 -15.29 25.50
C LEU A 27 0.90 -15.65 26.60
N ASN A 28 1.38 -15.99 27.79
CA ASN A 28 0.57 -16.36 28.96
C ASN A 28 0.36 -15.22 29.97
N LYS A 29 1.06 -14.09 29.84
CA LYS A 29 0.98 -12.95 30.77
C LYS A 29 0.40 -11.73 30.06
N LYS A 30 -0.89 -11.49 30.31
CA LYS A 30 -1.65 -10.40 29.71
C LYS A 30 -2.28 -9.55 30.79
N SER A 31 -2.13 -8.24 30.65
CA SER A 31 -2.76 -7.25 31.52
C SER A 31 -3.69 -6.39 30.67
N LEU A 32 -4.88 -6.10 31.19
CA LEU A 32 -5.96 -5.50 30.41
C LEU A 32 -6.70 -4.44 31.22
N ILE A 33 -6.99 -3.33 30.54
CA ILE A 33 -7.91 -2.30 31.02
C ILE A 33 -9.03 -2.16 30.00
N GLN A 34 -10.26 -2.02 30.48
CA GLN A 34 -11.42 -1.75 29.65
C GLN A 34 -12.31 -0.74 30.34
N THR A 35 -12.92 0.15 29.57
CA THR A 35 -13.88 1.13 30.09
C THR A 35 -15.03 1.31 29.11
N CYS A 36 -16.20 1.64 29.63
CA CYS A 36 -17.36 2.01 28.85
C CYS A 36 -18.04 3.22 29.48
N HIS A 37 -18.39 4.21 28.68
CA HIS A 37 -18.97 5.45 29.17
C HIS A 37 -19.77 6.15 28.07
N LYS A 38 -20.87 6.83 28.43
CA LYS A 38 -21.69 7.56 27.44
C LYS A 38 -21.03 8.83 26.92
N SER A 39 -20.27 9.53 27.77
CA SER A 39 -19.44 10.66 27.39
C SER A 39 -18.09 10.18 26.84
N PRO A 40 -17.75 10.49 25.57
CA PRO A 40 -16.47 10.12 24.97
C PRO A 40 -15.25 10.71 25.68
N HIS A 41 -15.39 11.91 26.26
CA HIS A 41 -14.31 12.57 26.98
C HIS A 41 -13.95 11.78 28.25
N LEU A 42 -14.95 11.50 29.08
CA LEU A 42 -14.77 10.71 30.30
C LEU A 42 -14.33 9.27 30.01
N LEU A 43 -14.78 8.69 28.88
CA LEU A 43 -14.30 7.38 28.41
C LEU A 43 -12.78 7.39 28.23
N LEU A 44 -12.26 8.29 27.41
CA LEU A 44 -10.84 8.32 27.05
C LEU A 44 -9.97 8.81 28.20
N GLU A 45 -10.42 9.82 28.95
CA GLU A 45 -9.70 10.32 30.12
C GLU A 45 -9.56 9.21 31.19
N SER A 46 -10.67 8.57 31.57
CA SER A 46 -10.62 7.47 32.55
C SER A 46 -9.79 6.28 32.06
N LEU A 47 -9.81 5.97 30.75
CA LEU A 47 -8.99 4.92 30.16
C LEU A 47 -7.50 5.21 30.37
N PHE A 48 -7.03 6.41 30.02
CA PHE A 48 -5.62 6.76 30.10
C PHE A 48 -5.15 6.94 31.54
N LEU A 49 -5.95 7.53 32.42
CA LEU A 49 -5.61 7.63 33.86
C LEU A 49 -5.47 6.24 34.49
N ARG A 50 -6.38 5.32 34.18
CA ARG A 50 -6.27 3.92 34.62
C ARG A 50 -5.04 3.23 34.03
N CYS A 51 -4.71 3.51 32.77
CA CYS A 51 -3.48 3.00 32.14
C CYS A 51 -2.23 3.42 32.92
N PHE A 52 -2.13 4.69 33.31
CA PHE A 52 -0.99 5.19 34.07
C PHE A 52 -0.87 4.55 35.44
N PHE A 53 -2.01 4.41 36.14
CA PHE A 53 -2.04 3.80 37.46
C PHE A 53 -1.70 2.30 37.41
N HIS A 54 -2.23 1.58 36.43
CA HIS A 54 -2.15 0.12 36.38
C HIS A 54 -0.81 -0.40 35.84
N PHE A 55 -0.26 0.22 34.80
CA PHE A 55 0.96 -0.27 34.14
C PHE A 55 2.23 0.41 34.64
N GLY A 56 2.12 1.59 35.28
CA GLY A 56 3.26 2.38 35.71
C GLY A 56 4.09 2.93 34.53
N GLY A 57 5.10 3.75 34.86
CA GLY A 57 5.97 4.39 33.86
C GLY A 57 5.45 5.73 33.32
N SER A 58 6.27 6.35 32.45
CA SER A 58 6.00 7.69 31.89
C SER A 58 5.88 7.71 30.37
N ARG A 59 6.11 6.59 29.69
CA ARG A 59 6.04 6.49 28.23
C ARG A 59 5.33 5.22 27.79
N PHE A 60 4.25 5.39 27.04
CA PHE A 60 3.34 4.33 26.63
C PHE A 60 3.26 4.28 25.09
N VAL A 61 3.42 3.09 24.51
CA VAL A 61 3.30 2.88 23.06
C VAL A 61 2.08 1.99 22.77
N PHE A 62 1.11 2.55 22.06
CA PHE A 62 -0.14 1.91 21.68
C PHE A 62 -0.15 1.60 20.19
N TYR A 63 -0.52 0.37 19.83
CA TYR A 63 -0.81 -0.02 18.46
C TYR A 63 -2.32 -0.13 18.27
N CYS A 64 -2.87 0.63 17.33
CA CYS A 64 -4.27 0.53 16.91
C CYS A 64 -4.35 -0.18 15.55
N HIS A 65 -5.45 -0.88 15.26
CA HIS A 65 -5.60 -1.60 14.01
C HIS A 65 -6.46 -0.81 13.03
N ASN A 66 -5.80 0.17 12.36
CA ASN A 66 -6.36 1.26 11.53
C ASN A 66 -6.32 2.65 12.18
N LEU A 67 -5.25 2.94 12.94
CA LEU A 67 -4.98 4.29 13.49
C LEU A 67 -5.15 5.36 12.41
N GLY A 68 -4.62 5.11 11.21
CA GLY A 68 -4.55 6.12 10.16
C GLY A 68 -5.89 6.64 9.67
N ARG A 69 -6.99 5.89 9.87
CA ARG A 69 -8.32 6.27 9.36
C ARG A 69 -9.44 6.17 10.38
N PHE A 70 -9.21 5.61 11.58
CA PHE A 70 -10.27 5.43 12.56
C PHE A 70 -9.91 5.97 13.95
N GLU A 71 -9.07 5.30 14.71
CA GLU A 71 -8.72 5.71 16.07
C GLU A 71 -7.92 7.02 16.08
N GLY A 72 -7.02 7.21 15.11
CA GLY A 72 -6.15 8.39 15.05
C GLY A 72 -6.93 9.70 14.98
N PRO A 73 -7.89 9.87 14.05
CA PRO A 73 -8.76 11.05 14.03
C PRO A 73 -9.56 11.27 15.31
N LEU A 74 -10.12 10.20 15.90
CA LEU A 74 -10.88 10.27 17.17
C LEU A 74 -9.99 10.76 18.33
N LEU A 75 -8.81 10.16 18.46
CA LEU A 75 -7.82 10.50 19.48
C LEU A 75 -7.27 11.91 19.27
N THR A 76 -6.98 12.30 18.03
CA THR A 76 -6.48 13.65 17.70
C THR A 76 -7.48 14.71 18.16
N ASN A 77 -8.77 14.53 17.87
CA ASN A 77 -9.82 15.45 18.36
C ASN A 77 -9.87 15.51 19.88
N PHE A 78 -9.82 14.36 20.55
CA PHE A 78 -9.83 14.29 22.01
C PHE A 78 -8.65 15.06 22.61
N PHE A 79 -7.42 14.80 22.14
CA PHE A 79 -6.22 15.42 22.69
C PHE A 79 -6.12 16.91 22.38
N ILE A 80 -6.62 17.38 21.23
CA ILE A 80 -6.69 18.83 20.94
C ILE A 80 -7.65 19.54 21.88
N ALA A 81 -8.77 18.89 22.22
CA ALA A 81 -9.79 19.48 23.10
C ALA A 81 -9.42 19.40 24.59
N HIS A 82 -8.43 18.59 24.96
CA HIS A 82 -8.08 18.31 26.36
C HIS A 82 -6.98 19.25 26.86
N ARG A 83 -7.27 20.06 27.88
CA ARG A 83 -6.38 21.13 28.38
C ARG A 83 -4.99 20.66 28.84
N GLU A 84 -4.91 19.47 29.42
CA GLU A 84 -3.65 18.88 29.90
C GLU A 84 -2.88 18.09 28.83
N CYS A 85 -3.25 18.24 27.55
CA CYS A 85 -2.62 17.53 26.44
C CYS A 85 -1.91 18.47 25.47
N ARG A 86 -0.78 18.00 24.95
CA ARG A 86 -0.09 18.64 23.82
C ARG A 86 0.31 17.57 22.81
N ILE A 87 -0.07 17.76 21.54
CA ILE A 87 0.42 16.91 20.45
C ILE A 87 1.85 17.33 20.14
N GLU A 88 2.81 16.46 20.40
CA GLU A 88 4.24 16.73 20.19
C GLU A 88 4.69 16.40 18.77
N ASN A 89 4.10 15.37 18.15
CA ASN A 89 4.42 15.00 16.78
C ASN A 89 3.23 14.29 16.13
N LEU A 90 2.94 14.62 14.87
CA LEU A 90 1.89 14.02 14.07
C LEU A 90 2.45 13.64 12.70
N LEU A 91 2.71 12.35 12.50
CA LEU A 91 3.22 11.84 11.22
C LEU A 91 2.05 11.41 10.33
N ILE A 92 1.84 12.12 9.23
CA ILE A 92 0.81 11.80 8.23
C ILE A 92 1.48 11.44 6.91
N HIS A 93 0.95 10.39 6.26
CA HIS A 93 1.36 9.98 4.92
C HIS A 93 0.13 9.56 4.11
N GLU A 94 -0.01 10.09 2.88
CA GLU A 94 -1.18 9.84 2.02
C GLU A 94 -2.54 10.04 2.72
N ASN A 95 -2.66 11.11 3.53
CA ASN A 95 -3.83 11.42 4.36
C ASN A 95 -4.17 10.37 5.44
N LYS A 96 -3.21 9.53 5.84
CA LYS A 96 -3.34 8.59 6.96
C LYS A 96 -2.38 8.97 8.08
N ILE A 97 -2.84 8.94 9.32
CA ILE A 97 -1.98 9.09 10.50
C ILE A 97 -1.15 7.81 10.68
N ILE A 98 0.18 7.91 10.51
CA ILE A 98 1.11 6.80 10.78
C ILE A 98 1.46 6.75 12.27
N MET A 99 1.66 7.93 12.87
CA MET A 99 2.02 8.08 14.27
C MET A 99 1.40 9.34 14.85
N LEU A 100 0.89 9.24 16.07
CA LEU A 100 0.45 10.36 16.90
C LEU A 100 1.22 10.30 18.22
N HIS A 101 2.00 11.32 18.52
CA HIS A 101 2.76 11.46 19.76
C HIS A 101 2.19 12.61 20.58
N VAL A 102 1.77 12.30 21.81
CA VAL A 102 1.07 13.23 22.68
C VAL A 102 1.71 13.22 24.05
N ARG A 103 1.89 14.41 24.64
CA ARG A 103 2.14 14.57 26.05
C ARG A 103 0.81 14.76 26.76
N PHE A 104 0.46 13.84 27.66
CA PHE A 104 -0.71 13.92 28.53
C PHE A 104 -0.20 14.09 29.97
N ARG A 105 -0.38 15.28 30.55
CA ARG A 105 0.28 15.65 31.82
C ARG A 105 1.80 15.42 31.74
N LYS A 106 2.36 14.59 32.62
CA LYS A 106 3.79 14.20 32.61
C LYS A 106 4.12 12.99 31.73
N ASN A 107 3.11 12.33 31.15
CA ASN A 107 3.27 11.07 30.43
C ASN A 107 3.31 11.29 28.91
N GLN A 108 4.09 10.46 28.21
CA GLN A 108 4.15 10.39 26.75
C GLN A 108 3.31 9.22 26.23
N LEU A 109 2.41 9.50 25.31
CA LEU A 109 1.58 8.53 24.61
C LEU A 109 1.95 8.52 23.13
N VAL A 110 2.44 7.39 22.64
CA VAL A 110 2.79 7.19 21.23
C VAL A 110 1.84 6.18 20.63
N PHE A 111 1.01 6.62 19.69
CA PHE A 111 0.10 5.77 18.94
C PHE A 111 0.72 5.45 17.58
N LYS A 112 0.71 4.17 17.19
CA LYS A 112 1.20 3.68 15.89
C LYS A 112 0.13 2.83 15.20
N ASP A 113 0.10 2.88 13.87
CA ASP A 113 -0.81 2.04 13.08
C ASP A 113 -0.23 0.63 12.89
N SER A 114 -0.89 -0.39 13.44
CA SER A 114 -0.51 -1.78 13.23
C SER A 114 -0.69 -2.24 11.78
N LEU A 115 -1.55 -1.60 10.98
CA LEU A 115 -1.72 -1.93 9.56
C LEU A 115 -0.47 -1.63 8.73
N ASN A 116 0.44 -0.78 9.22
CA ASN A 116 1.73 -0.58 8.58
C ASN A 116 2.68 -1.77 8.76
N PHE A 117 2.39 -2.67 9.69
CA PHE A 117 3.14 -3.89 9.97
C PHE A 117 2.40 -5.13 9.44
N LEU A 118 1.10 -5.23 9.73
CA LEU A 118 0.26 -6.37 9.35
C LEU A 118 -0.94 -5.84 8.53
N PRO A 119 -0.78 -5.63 7.20
CA PRO A 119 -1.75 -4.95 6.33
C PRO A 119 -2.92 -5.86 5.91
N TYR A 120 -3.52 -6.54 6.88
CA TYR A 120 -4.65 -7.47 6.73
C TYR A 120 -5.74 -7.08 7.72
N LYS A 121 -6.99 -7.48 7.48
CA LYS A 121 -8.03 -7.28 8.51
C LYS A 121 -7.71 -8.13 9.73
N LEU A 122 -8.07 -7.64 10.92
CA LEU A 122 -7.85 -8.36 12.17
C LEU A 122 -8.45 -9.78 12.16
N HIS A 123 -9.64 -9.94 11.60
CA HIS A 123 -10.27 -11.26 11.44
C HIS A 123 -9.48 -12.17 10.49
N GLU A 124 -8.95 -11.65 9.38
CA GLU A 124 -8.13 -12.43 8.45
C GLU A 124 -6.84 -12.91 9.13
N LEU A 125 -6.16 -12.02 9.86
CA LEU A 125 -4.96 -12.38 10.64
C LEU A 125 -5.27 -13.41 11.71
N ASN A 126 -6.39 -13.24 12.42
CA ASN A 126 -6.85 -14.16 13.45
C ASN A 126 -7.09 -15.56 12.88
N THR A 127 -7.79 -15.68 11.75
CA THR A 127 -8.01 -16.96 11.08
C THR A 127 -6.70 -17.60 10.59
N MET A 128 -5.77 -16.80 10.08
CA MET A 128 -4.48 -17.29 9.57
C MET A 128 -3.50 -17.72 10.67
N LEU A 129 -3.52 -17.06 11.83
CA LEU A 129 -2.46 -17.17 12.84
C LEU A 129 -2.95 -17.74 14.17
N LEU A 130 -4.23 -17.62 14.48
CA LEU A 130 -4.85 -18.01 15.74
C LEU A 130 -6.20 -18.75 15.50
N PRO A 131 -6.25 -19.81 14.68
CA PRO A 131 -7.50 -20.43 14.23
C PRO A 131 -8.39 -20.96 15.37
N LYS A 132 -7.79 -21.28 16.53
CA LYS A 132 -8.53 -21.73 17.73
C LYS A 132 -9.28 -20.60 18.47
N LYS A 133 -9.04 -19.33 18.13
CA LYS A 133 -9.64 -18.16 18.80
C LYS A 133 -10.33 -17.28 17.77
N ILE A 134 -11.46 -17.73 17.23
CA ILE A 134 -12.12 -17.03 16.14
C ILE A 134 -12.63 -15.66 16.61
N LYS A 135 -12.26 -14.60 15.88
CA LYS A 135 -12.83 -13.26 16.07
C LYS A 135 -14.30 -13.26 15.66
N GLU A 136 -15.17 -12.94 16.62
CA GLU A 136 -16.60 -12.76 16.41
C GLU A 136 -16.91 -11.48 15.58
N PRO A 137 -18.09 -11.42 14.92
CA PRO A 137 -18.56 -10.17 14.32
C PRO A 137 -18.94 -9.14 15.40
N LEU A 138 -18.94 -7.87 15.03
CA LEU A 138 -19.38 -6.80 15.92
C LEU A 138 -20.83 -7.06 16.38
N PRO A 139 -21.11 -7.08 17.69
CA PRO A 139 -22.39 -7.56 18.21
C PRO A 139 -23.52 -6.53 18.13
N PHE A 140 -23.30 -5.38 17.49
CA PHE A 140 -24.32 -4.34 17.34
C PHE A 140 -24.15 -3.59 16.01
N ASN A 141 -25.23 -2.94 15.58
CA ASN A 141 -25.18 -2.01 14.46
C ASN A 141 -24.83 -0.61 14.98
N PRO A 142 -23.68 -0.02 14.56
CA PRO A 142 -23.27 1.32 15.00
C PRO A 142 -24.28 2.44 14.71
N PHE A 143 -25.18 2.25 13.74
CA PHE A 143 -26.19 3.23 13.35
C PHE A 143 -27.45 3.20 14.20
N LEU A 144 -27.78 2.04 14.78
CA LEU A 144 -29.04 1.88 15.51
C LEU A 144 -28.96 2.44 16.94
N ASN A 145 -27.76 2.78 17.42
CA ASN A 145 -27.48 3.28 18.78
C ASN A 145 -28.13 2.42 19.89
N LYS A 146 -28.44 1.17 19.58
CA LYS A 146 -28.91 0.13 20.49
C LYS A 146 -27.81 -0.92 20.53
N SER A 147 -26.95 -0.87 21.55
CA SER A 147 -26.06 -1.99 21.83
C SER A 147 -26.62 -2.85 22.95
N GLU A 148 -26.42 -4.15 22.79
CA GLU A 148 -26.28 -5.08 23.90
C GLU A 148 -24.94 -4.78 24.60
N LYS A 149 -24.91 -3.80 25.52
CA LYS A 149 -23.67 -3.32 26.17
C LYS A 149 -22.82 -4.46 26.74
N PHE A 150 -23.50 -5.50 27.24
CA PHE A 150 -22.88 -6.70 27.79
C PHE A 150 -22.05 -7.50 26.77
N ARG A 151 -22.33 -7.37 25.45
CA ARG A 151 -21.58 -8.04 24.38
C ARG A 151 -20.46 -7.18 23.82
N VAL A 152 -20.61 -5.85 23.82
CA VAL A 152 -19.57 -4.95 23.30
C VAL A 152 -18.31 -4.97 24.16
N ILE A 153 -18.46 -5.00 25.49
CA ILE A 153 -17.31 -4.96 26.40
C ILE A 153 -16.39 -6.19 26.21
N PRO A 154 -16.91 -7.43 26.18
CA PRO A 154 -16.11 -8.59 25.81
C PRO A 154 -15.51 -8.50 24.40
N TYR A 155 -16.23 -7.93 23.44
CA TYR A 155 -15.77 -7.77 22.06
C TYR A 155 -14.52 -6.88 21.95
N VAL A 156 -14.60 -5.64 22.44
CA VAL A 156 -13.48 -4.66 22.36
C VAL A 156 -12.25 -5.17 23.12
N LYS A 157 -12.48 -5.88 24.23
CA LYS A 157 -11.43 -6.60 24.97
C LYS A 157 -10.77 -7.66 24.10
N HIS A 158 -11.56 -8.51 23.45
CA HIS A 158 -11.06 -9.61 22.64
C HIS A 158 -10.23 -9.10 21.46
N ASP A 159 -10.67 -8.02 20.82
CA ASP A 159 -9.96 -7.37 19.71
C ASP A 159 -8.59 -6.83 20.12
N ALA A 160 -8.54 -6.07 21.23
CA ALA A 160 -7.28 -5.58 21.77
C ALA A 160 -6.32 -6.75 22.10
N GLN A 161 -6.83 -7.85 22.67
CA GLN A 161 -6.04 -9.04 23.01
C GLN A 161 -5.54 -9.80 21.78
N ILE A 162 -6.38 -9.97 20.75
CA ILE A 162 -5.99 -10.61 19.49
C ILE A 162 -4.85 -9.80 18.88
N LEU A 163 -5.03 -8.49 18.71
CA LEU A 163 -4.01 -7.64 18.10
C LEU A 163 -2.69 -7.70 18.88
N ALA A 164 -2.75 -7.65 20.21
CA ALA A 164 -1.55 -7.71 21.04
C ALA A 164 -0.82 -9.04 20.85
N THR A 165 -1.58 -10.14 20.80
CA THR A 165 -1.03 -11.49 20.61
C THR A 165 -0.34 -11.60 19.26
N LEU A 166 -0.99 -11.10 18.19
CA LEU A 166 -0.44 -11.12 16.84
C LEU A 166 0.85 -10.28 16.73
N LEU A 167 0.86 -9.09 17.31
CA LEU A 167 2.05 -8.22 17.30
C LEU A 167 3.20 -8.82 18.11
N HIS A 168 2.91 -9.48 19.23
CA HIS A 168 3.93 -10.17 20.01
C HIS A 168 4.54 -11.34 19.21
N ILE A 169 3.71 -12.20 18.60
CA ILE A 169 4.20 -13.29 17.73
C ILE A 169 5.06 -12.74 16.59
N PHE A 170 4.61 -11.66 15.95
CA PHE A 170 5.36 -11.01 14.86
C PHE A 170 6.71 -10.45 15.35
N LYS A 171 6.73 -9.81 16.53
CA LYS A 171 7.93 -9.27 17.15
C LYS A 171 8.92 -10.38 17.50
N GLU A 172 8.50 -11.39 18.26
CA GLU A 172 9.37 -12.49 18.70
C GLU A 172 10.00 -13.21 17.52
N GLN A 173 9.21 -13.53 16.49
CA GLN A 173 9.72 -14.22 15.32
C GLN A 173 10.68 -13.37 14.48
N THR A 174 10.44 -12.06 14.38
CA THR A 174 11.38 -11.19 13.65
C THR A 174 12.67 -11.01 14.47
N TYR A 175 12.53 -10.85 15.78
CA TYR A 175 13.66 -10.71 16.69
C TYR A 175 14.53 -11.98 16.72
N SER A 176 13.93 -13.18 16.75
CA SER A 176 14.68 -14.44 16.73
C SER A 176 15.52 -14.61 15.46
N ASN A 177 15.04 -14.11 14.32
CA ASN A 177 15.73 -14.23 13.03
C ASN A 177 16.78 -13.15 12.79
N PHE A 178 16.60 -11.93 13.34
CA PHE A 178 17.40 -10.75 12.97
C PHE A 178 17.94 -9.93 14.15
N LEU A 179 17.66 -10.35 15.39
CA LEU A 179 18.02 -9.64 16.63
C LEU A 179 17.64 -8.15 16.56
N GLN A 180 16.47 -7.88 15.98
CA GLN A 180 15.96 -6.53 15.77
C GLN A 180 14.47 -6.49 16.10
N ASP A 181 14.07 -5.56 16.97
CA ASP A 181 12.66 -5.33 17.25
C ASP A 181 12.02 -4.66 16.02
N PRO A 182 11.11 -5.34 15.30
CA PRO A 182 10.49 -4.77 14.10
C PRO A 182 9.63 -3.55 14.41
N LEU A 183 9.09 -3.46 15.63
CA LEU A 183 8.12 -2.45 16.04
C LEU A 183 8.74 -1.07 16.31
N ILE A 184 10.07 -0.97 16.30
CA ILE A 184 10.82 0.30 16.32
C ILE A 184 10.56 1.10 15.04
N SER A 185 10.50 0.42 13.89
CA SER A 185 10.25 1.03 12.59
C SER A 185 8.82 1.59 12.48
N PHE A 186 8.52 2.37 11.43
CA PHE A 186 7.16 2.87 11.17
C PHE A 186 6.27 1.90 10.37
N GLY A 187 6.83 0.81 9.84
CA GLY A 187 6.12 -0.20 9.07
C GLY A 187 7.06 -1.17 8.35
N ILE A 188 6.48 -2.13 7.61
CA ILE A 188 7.23 -3.17 6.88
C ILE A 188 8.28 -2.61 5.92
N PRO A 189 8.04 -1.54 5.13
CA PRO A 189 9.09 -0.99 4.26
C PRO A 189 10.36 -0.57 5.02
N GLY A 190 10.21 -0.02 6.24
CA GLY A 190 11.33 0.34 7.09
C GLY A 190 12.06 -0.89 7.66
N ILE A 191 11.29 -1.91 8.10
CA ILE A 191 11.83 -3.18 8.58
C ILE A 191 12.65 -3.87 7.47
N ALA A 192 12.07 -3.96 6.27
CA ALA A 192 12.71 -4.58 5.11
C ALA A 192 14.02 -3.88 4.74
N LEU A 193 14.03 -2.54 4.76
CA LEU A 193 15.24 -1.77 4.50
C LEU A 193 16.30 -2.01 5.57
N ASN A 194 15.93 -1.93 6.84
CA ASN A 194 16.86 -2.13 7.95
C ASN A 194 17.50 -3.52 7.90
N ILE A 195 16.69 -4.56 7.72
CA ILE A 195 17.17 -5.93 7.57
C ILE A 195 18.08 -6.06 6.35
N TYR A 196 17.67 -5.51 5.20
CA TYR A 196 18.49 -5.53 4.00
C TYR A 196 19.85 -4.85 4.24
N THR A 197 19.84 -3.62 4.77
CA THR A 197 21.06 -2.84 5.03
C THR A 197 22.03 -3.53 6.00
N LYS A 198 21.49 -4.24 7.01
CA LYS A 198 22.30 -4.87 8.06
C LYS A 198 22.82 -6.25 7.68
N PHE A 199 22.03 -7.06 6.97
CA PHE A 199 22.32 -8.48 6.76
C PHE A 199 22.58 -8.87 5.31
N PHE A 200 22.11 -8.09 4.34
CA PHE A 200 22.11 -8.47 2.92
C PHE A 200 22.76 -7.45 1.99
N TYR A 201 23.14 -6.28 2.52
CA TYR A 201 23.61 -5.15 1.72
C TYR A 201 24.87 -5.49 0.94
N GLN A 202 24.85 -5.15 -0.35
CA GLN A 202 26.02 -5.17 -1.20
C GLN A 202 26.38 -3.75 -1.58
N LYS A 203 27.68 -3.42 -1.51
CA LYS A 203 28.19 -2.09 -1.91
C LYS A 203 27.84 -1.81 -3.37
N GLY A 204 27.64 -0.53 -3.70
CA GLY A 204 27.42 -0.07 -5.07
C GLY A 204 26.00 0.42 -5.38
N ILE A 205 25.03 0.34 -4.46
CA ILE A 205 23.72 0.94 -4.70
C ILE A 205 23.85 2.48 -4.71
N PHE A 206 23.54 3.08 -5.84
CA PHE A 206 23.49 4.53 -5.97
C PHE A 206 22.18 5.09 -5.42
N THR A 207 22.29 6.06 -4.52
CA THR A 207 21.17 6.58 -3.74
C THR A 207 20.81 8.04 -3.98
N LYS A 208 21.59 8.78 -4.75
CA LYS A 208 21.26 10.18 -5.02
C LYS A 208 20.10 10.23 -6.03
N GLU A 209 19.03 10.93 -5.65
CA GLU A 209 17.88 11.11 -6.52
C GLU A 209 18.27 11.90 -7.79
N ARG A 210 17.87 11.38 -8.95
CA ARG A 210 17.81 12.17 -10.19
C ARG A 210 16.36 12.18 -10.64
N GLU A 211 15.69 13.32 -10.53
CA GLU A 211 14.32 13.54 -11.05
C GLU A 211 14.16 13.03 -12.49
N THR A 212 15.23 13.08 -13.27
CA THR A 212 15.31 12.52 -14.62
C THR A 212 14.94 11.04 -14.68
N VAL A 213 15.59 10.18 -13.89
CA VAL A 213 15.32 8.73 -13.88
C VAL A 213 13.96 8.44 -13.25
N ARG A 214 13.51 9.29 -12.33
CA ARG A 214 12.17 9.17 -11.73
C ARG A 214 11.06 9.15 -12.78
N LYS A 215 11.23 9.86 -13.91
CA LYS A 215 10.24 9.89 -15.01
C LYS A 215 10.04 8.53 -15.68
N SER A 216 11.01 7.61 -15.63
CA SER A 216 10.82 6.24 -16.13
C SER A 216 10.12 5.33 -15.14
N PHE A 217 10.05 5.71 -13.85
CA PHE A 217 9.45 4.89 -12.81
C PHE A 217 7.93 4.90 -12.90
N ARG A 218 7.40 3.92 -13.63
CA ARG A 218 5.97 3.72 -13.91
C ARG A 218 5.45 2.47 -13.20
N GLY A 219 4.12 2.39 -13.05
CA GLY A 219 3.45 1.24 -12.45
C GLY A 219 3.57 -0.06 -13.26
N GLY A 220 2.86 -1.09 -12.79
CA GLY A 220 2.76 -2.38 -13.48
C GLY A 220 1.96 -2.31 -14.78
N LEU A 221 2.02 -3.40 -15.55
CA LEU A 221 1.28 -3.50 -16.81
C LEU A 221 -0.21 -3.66 -16.51
N ASN A 222 -1.07 -2.93 -17.22
CA ASN A 222 -2.50 -3.16 -17.27
C ASN A 222 -2.91 -3.41 -18.72
N PHE A 223 -3.73 -4.43 -18.94
CA PHE A 223 -4.16 -4.86 -20.27
C PHE A 223 -5.63 -5.27 -20.21
N ILE A 224 -6.41 -4.88 -21.24
CA ILE A 224 -7.81 -5.26 -21.38
C ILE A 224 -8.06 -5.53 -22.86
N LYS A 225 -8.37 -6.78 -23.19
CA LYS A 225 -8.76 -7.18 -24.54
C LYS A 225 -10.26 -7.02 -24.76
N GLN A 226 -11.04 -7.39 -23.76
CA GLN A 226 -12.50 -7.40 -23.82
C GLN A 226 -13.07 -7.03 -22.46
N SER A 227 -14.07 -6.14 -22.46
CA SER A 227 -14.66 -5.62 -21.23
C SER A 227 -15.64 -6.58 -20.55
N HIS A 228 -16.23 -7.52 -21.30
CA HIS A 228 -17.13 -8.54 -20.77
C HIS A 228 -16.66 -9.91 -21.25
N VAL A 229 -16.38 -10.83 -20.31
CA VAL A 229 -15.91 -12.17 -20.62
C VAL A 229 -16.69 -13.20 -19.79
N LYS A 230 -17.06 -14.32 -20.40
CA LYS A 230 -17.66 -15.49 -19.72
C LYS A 230 -16.61 -16.57 -19.49
N ARG A 231 -16.75 -17.35 -18.41
CA ARG A 231 -15.88 -18.50 -18.09
C ARG A 231 -14.40 -18.15 -18.01
N VAL A 232 -14.02 -17.32 -17.03
CA VAL A 232 -12.64 -16.84 -16.87
C VAL A 232 -11.95 -17.44 -15.65
N MET A 233 -10.67 -17.75 -15.77
CA MET A 233 -9.80 -18.21 -14.69
C MET A 233 -8.81 -17.11 -14.29
N GLY A 234 -8.55 -16.96 -13.00
CA GLY A 234 -7.62 -15.97 -12.46
C GLY A 234 -6.28 -16.58 -12.09
N PHE A 235 -5.20 -15.96 -12.55
CA PHE A 235 -3.82 -16.31 -12.26
C PHE A 235 -3.03 -15.10 -11.78
N ASP A 236 -1.92 -15.34 -11.09
CA ASP A 236 -1.01 -14.34 -10.54
C ASP A 236 0.44 -14.77 -10.78
N VAL A 237 1.33 -13.85 -11.16
CA VAL A 237 2.76 -14.14 -11.22
C VAL A 237 3.33 -14.11 -9.80
N ASN A 238 3.67 -15.29 -9.29
CA ASN A 238 4.04 -15.48 -7.90
C ASN A 238 5.26 -14.64 -7.50
N SER A 239 5.03 -13.60 -6.69
CA SER A 239 6.07 -12.68 -6.23
C SER A 239 6.82 -12.00 -7.40
N LEU A 240 6.07 -11.40 -8.34
CA LEU A 240 6.59 -10.72 -9.53
C LEU A 240 7.78 -9.78 -9.24
N TYR A 241 7.64 -8.81 -8.34
CA TYR A 241 8.72 -7.85 -8.09
C TYR A 241 9.96 -8.48 -7.43
N PRO A 242 9.84 -9.36 -6.41
CA PRO A 242 10.98 -10.15 -5.93
C PRO A 242 11.65 -11.00 -7.01
N PHE A 243 10.89 -11.61 -7.92
CA PHE A 243 11.44 -12.29 -9.09
C PHE A 243 12.24 -11.30 -9.97
N CYS A 244 11.69 -10.13 -10.24
CA CYS A 244 12.37 -9.08 -11.00
C CYS A 244 13.64 -8.55 -10.32
N MET A 245 13.71 -8.58 -8.98
CA MET A 245 14.90 -8.22 -8.20
C MET A 245 16.10 -9.16 -8.42
N LEU A 246 15.89 -10.33 -9.03
CA LEU A 246 16.95 -11.28 -9.41
C LEU A 246 17.56 -10.98 -10.78
N ASN A 247 17.06 -9.97 -11.52
CA ASN A 247 17.64 -9.56 -12.79
C ASN A 247 18.90 -8.70 -12.60
N ARG A 248 19.55 -8.36 -13.72
CA ARG A 248 20.63 -7.39 -13.79
C ARG A 248 20.09 -6.00 -13.40
N LEU A 249 20.63 -5.38 -12.35
CA LEU A 249 20.14 -4.11 -11.80
C LEU A 249 21.21 -3.02 -11.85
N PRO A 250 20.82 -1.73 -11.99
CA PRO A 250 21.76 -0.61 -12.03
C PRO A 250 22.43 -0.38 -10.68
N ILE A 251 23.76 -0.31 -10.72
CA ILE A 251 24.64 0.02 -9.59
C ILE A 251 25.70 1.04 -10.04
N GLY A 252 26.48 1.53 -9.09
CA GLY A 252 27.56 2.48 -9.33
C GLY A 252 27.06 3.87 -9.68
N GLU A 253 27.99 4.81 -9.82
CA GLU A 253 27.64 6.19 -10.14
C GLU A 253 27.19 6.35 -11.61
N PRO A 254 26.12 7.12 -11.87
CA PRO A 254 25.60 7.34 -13.21
C PRO A 254 26.51 8.18 -14.09
N LYS A 255 26.76 7.73 -15.33
CA LYS A 255 27.51 8.46 -16.36
C LYS A 255 26.57 8.96 -17.45
N LEU A 256 26.52 10.27 -17.70
CA LEU A 256 25.74 10.83 -18.81
C LEU A 256 26.44 10.54 -20.15
N LYS A 257 25.68 10.05 -21.13
CA LYS A 257 26.14 9.76 -22.49
C LYS A 257 25.28 10.51 -23.49
N LYS A 258 25.91 11.39 -24.29
CA LYS A 258 25.24 12.20 -25.33
C LYS A 258 24.91 11.38 -26.59
N LYS A 259 25.69 10.35 -26.88
CA LYS A 259 25.45 9.38 -27.97
C LYS A 259 25.31 8.00 -27.32
N VAL A 260 24.26 7.28 -27.70
CA VAL A 260 23.93 5.97 -27.12
C VAL A 260 23.66 4.99 -28.25
N THR A 261 24.45 3.92 -28.28
CA THR A 261 24.14 2.69 -29.03
C THR A 261 23.40 1.77 -28.07
N LEU A 262 22.15 1.41 -28.40
CA LEU A 262 21.26 0.79 -27.42
C LEU A 262 21.72 -0.61 -27.03
N GLU A 263 22.30 -1.37 -27.95
CA GLU A 263 22.72 -2.77 -27.82
C GLU A 263 23.62 -2.98 -26.58
N ASP A 264 24.67 -2.17 -26.43
CA ASP A 264 25.67 -2.28 -25.35
C ASP A 264 25.35 -1.38 -24.14
N PHE A 265 24.26 -0.62 -24.21
CA PHE A 265 23.92 0.35 -23.18
C PHE A 265 23.11 -0.30 -22.04
N PHE A 266 23.51 -0.02 -20.81
CA PHE A 266 22.78 -0.42 -19.61
C PHE A 266 22.50 0.80 -18.73
N GLY A 267 21.22 1.12 -18.53
CA GLY A 267 20.82 2.30 -17.79
C GLY A 267 19.49 2.86 -18.29
N PHE A 268 19.38 4.18 -18.37
CA PHE A 268 18.14 4.85 -18.79
C PHE A 268 18.39 5.69 -20.03
N VAL A 269 17.51 5.58 -21.02
CA VAL A 269 17.62 6.28 -22.30
C VAL A 269 16.46 7.24 -22.49
N TYR A 270 16.76 8.44 -22.97
CA TYR A 270 15.77 9.35 -23.49
C TYR A 270 15.46 8.95 -24.94
N VAL A 271 14.23 8.51 -25.16
CA VAL A 271 13.69 8.14 -26.47
C VAL A 271 12.96 9.35 -27.02
N LYS A 272 13.40 9.82 -28.19
CA LYS A 272 12.78 10.92 -28.93
C LYS A 272 11.52 10.46 -29.65
N SER A 273 11.61 9.29 -30.30
CA SER A 273 10.52 8.71 -31.07
C SER A 273 10.55 7.18 -31.01
N LEU A 274 9.37 6.56 -31.11
CA LEU A 274 9.17 5.13 -30.95
C LEU A 274 8.09 4.66 -31.93
N LYS A 275 8.50 4.05 -33.04
CA LYS A 275 7.58 3.69 -34.13
C LYS A 275 7.54 2.20 -34.34
N LYS A 276 6.35 1.59 -34.32
CA LYS A 276 6.19 0.19 -34.69
C LYS A 276 6.27 0.05 -36.21
N VAL A 277 7.12 -0.84 -36.70
CA VAL A 277 7.21 -1.12 -38.14
C VAL A 277 6.58 -2.47 -38.39
N ASN A 278 5.45 -2.49 -39.11
CA ASN A 278 4.83 -3.72 -39.57
C ASN A 278 5.70 -4.34 -40.67
N LYS A 279 6.52 -5.33 -40.35
CA LYS A 279 7.20 -6.15 -41.36
C LYS A 279 6.18 -7.11 -42.00
N GLY A 280 5.62 -6.73 -43.15
CA GLY A 280 5.18 -7.66 -44.20
C GLY A 280 4.05 -8.67 -43.91
N ALA A 281 3.14 -8.42 -42.96
CA ALA A 281 1.92 -9.23 -42.82
C ALA A 281 0.69 -8.32 -42.96
N SER A 282 -0.27 -8.74 -43.78
CA SER A 282 -1.62 -8.17 -43.82
C SER A 282 -2.28 -8.43 -42.46
N VAL A 283 -2.07 -7.51 -41.54
CA VAL A 283 -2.75 -7.50 -40.25
C VAL A 283 -4.08 -6.81 -40.51
N THR A 284 -5.13 -7.62 -40.65
CA THR A 284 -6.51 -7.13 -40.55
C THR A 284 -6.62 -6.30 -39.26
N ALA A 285 -7.28 -5.15 -39.35
CA ALA A 285 -7.25 -4.04 -38.39
C ALA A 285 -7.71 -4.35 -36.93
N ASN A 286 -7.88 -5.62 -36.56
CA ASN A 286 -8.39 -6.08 -35.27
C ASN A 286 -7.30 -6.62 -34.30
N ASP A 287 -6.03 -6.68 -34.70
CA ASP A 287 -4.90 -7.13 -33.83
C ASP A 287 -4.14 -5.95 -33.16
N SER A 288 -4.71 -4.75 -33.18
CA SER A 288 -4.17 -3.47 -32.68
C SER A 288 -4.10 -3.34 -31.14
N ASN A 289 -4.43 -4.38 -30.38
CA ASN A 289 -4.48 -4.30 -28.91
C ASN A 289 -3.15 -4.53 -28.19
N TYR A 290 -2.06 -4.82 -28.91
CA TYR A 290 -0.74 -5.07 -28.32
C TYR A 290 0.12 -3.79 -28.35
N THR A 291 -0.25 -2.82 -27.52
CA THR A 291 0.59 -1.66 -27.19
C THR A 291 1.78 -2.11 -26.35
N LEU A 292 2.95 -1.48 -26.58
CA LEU A 292 4.13 -1.67 -25.74
C LEU A 292 3.84 -1.63 -24.23
N PRO A 293 4.67 -2.25 -23.40
CA PRO A 293 4.89 -1.78 -22.04
C PRO A 293 5.48 -0.36 -22.14
N PRO A 294 4.64 0.67 -22.08
CA PRO A 294 4.46 1.31 -20.79
C PRO A 294 2.99 1.65 -20.50
N SER A 295 2.37 0.99 -19.53
CA SER A 295 0.94 1.17 -19.20
C SER A 295 0.55 2.57 -18.70
N PRO A 296 -0.76 2.95 -18.67
CA PRO A 296 -2.00 2.30 -19.15
C PRO A 296 -2.66 3.07 -20.33
N PRO A 297 -3.90 2.77 -20.76
CA PRO A 297 -4.25 2.58 -22.18
C PRO A 297 -4.01 3.86 -23.01
N TYR A 298 -2.82 3.98 -23.59
CA TYR A 298 -2.58 4.97 -24.61
C TYR A 298 -2.57 4.20 -25.91
N GLU A 299 -3.60 4.46 -26.71
CA GLU A 299 -3.68 4.06 -28.10
C GLU A 299 -2.29 4.16 -28.75
N GLU A 300 -1.97 3.19 -29.60
CA GLU A 300 -0.73 3.14 -30.40
C GLU A 300 -0.41 4.51 -31.06
N LYS A 301 -1.44 5.33 -31.31
CA LYS A 301 -1.36 6.73 -31.76
C LYS A 301 -0.58 7.68 -30.83
N LEU A 302 -0.70 7.57 -29.51
CA LEU A 302 -0.07 8.50 -28.55
C LEU A 302 1.39 8.17 -28.22
N LEU A 303 1.82 6.91 -28.37
CA LEU A 303 3.21 6.51 -28.10
C LEU A 303 4.17 6.86 -29.23
N SER A 304 3.67 7.02 -30.46
CA SER A 304 4.51 7.17 -31.65
C SER A 304 5.26 8.52 -31.76
N SER A 305 4.90 9.51 -30.92
CA SER A 305 5.38 10.90 -31.05
C SER A 305 5.79 11.59 -29.73
N VAL A 306 5.69 10.92 -28.57
CA VAL A 306 5.97 11.57 -27.27
C VAL A 306 7.33 11.16 -26.73
N PRO A 307 8.25 12.11 -26.50
CA PRO A 307 9.53 11.81 -25.90
C PRO A 307 9.37 11.27 -24.47
N MET A 308 10.14 10.24 -24.12
CA MET A 308 10.06 9.58 -22.82
C MET A 308 11.41 9.03 -22.36
N ILE A 309 11.49 8.68 -21.07
CA ILE A 309 12.66 8.00 -20.51
C ILE A 309 12.30 6.53 -20.29
N LEU A 310 13.07 5.64 -20.89
CA LEU A 310 12.93 4.19 -20.75
C LEU A 310 14.14 3.60 -20.05
N PHE A 311 13.92 2.50 -19.32
CA PHE A 311 15.02 1.63 -18.97
C PHE A 311 15.54 0.95 -20.24
N SER A 312 16.87 0.82 -20.40
CA SER A 312 17.48 0.33 -21.63
C SER A 312 17.00 -1.06 -22.03
N GLU A 313 16.80 -1.96 -21.07
CA GLU A 313 16.31 -3.31 -21.36
C GLU A 313 14.84 -3.33 -21.80
N GLU A 314 14.02 -2.37 -21.35
CA GLU A 314 12.66 -2.17 -21.84
C GLU A 314 12.65 -1.66 -23.29
N ALA A 315 13.59 -0.76 -23.63
CA ALA A 315 13.79 -0.30 -25.00
C ALA A 315 14.31 -1.42 -25.93
N LYS A 316 15.30 -2.21 -25.49
CA LYS A 316 15.78 -3.39 -26.23
C LYS A 316 14.66 -4.41 -26.45
N TYR A 317 13.81 -4.62 -25.45
CA TYR A 317 12.64 -5.48 -25.57
C TYR A 317 11.66 -4.94 -26.63
N ALA A 318 11.40 -3.63 -26.65
CA ALA A 318 10.59 -3.01 -27.68
C ALA A 318 11.20 -3.19 -29.10
N GLN A 319 12.51 -3.06 -29.28
CA GLN A 319 13.16 -3.36 -30.58
C GLN A 319 12.89 -4.79 -31.04
N LYS A 320 12.99 -5.78 -30.13
CA LYS A 320 12.67 -7.18 -30.42
C LYS A 320 11.22 -7.40 -30.86
N LEU A 321 10.31 -6.53 -30.43
CA LEU A 321 8.90 -6.53 -30.84
C LEU A 321 8.65 -5.80 -32.18
N GLY A 322 9.69 -5.33 -32.87
CA GLY A 322 9.59 -4.66 -34.17
C GLY A 322 9.45 -3.14 -34.09
N TYR A 323 9.79 -2.53 -32.95
CA TYR A 323 9.81 -1.07 -32.83
C TYR A 323 11.16 -0.49 -33.27
N VAL A 324 11.12 0.57 -34.06
CA VAL A 324 12.24 1.45 -34.34
C VAL A 324 12.28 2.55 -33.28
N ILE A 325 13.42 2.68 -32.62
CA ILE A 325 13.60 3.58 -31.47
C ILE A 325 14.68 4.60 -31.80
N GLU A 326 14.34 5.88 -31.73
CA GLU A 326 15.31 6.96 -31.85
C GLU A 326 15.75 7.41 -30.46
N VAL A 327 17.01 7.13 -30.11
CA VAL A 327 17.59 7.50 -28.81
C VAL A 327 18.30 8.85 -28.92
N GLY A 328 18.02 9.75 -27.98
CA GLY A 328 18.70 11.04 -27.87
C GLY A 328 19.97 10.96 -27.01
N TRP A 329 19.81 10.74 -25.71
CA TRP A 329 20.90 10.62 -24.74
C TRP A 329 20.56 9.54 -23.71
N GLY A 330 21.51 9.17 -22.87
CA GLY A 330 21.26 8.20 -21.80
C GLY A 330 22.10 8.43 -20.56
N VAL A 331 21.62 7.89 -19.44
CA VAL A 331 22.34 7.79 -18.17
C VAL A 331 22.75 6.33 -17.98
N GLN A 332 24.04 6.06 -18.17
CA GLN A 332 24.63 4.73 -18.08
C GLN A 332 24.96 4.39 -16.63
N TYR A 333 24.77 3.12 -16.28
CA TYR A 333 25.13 2.56 -14.98
C TYR A 333 25.99 1.31 -15.16
N GLU A 334 26.77 1.00 -14.13
CA GLU A 334 27.24 -0.37 -13.93
C GLU A 334 26.06 -1.26 -13.56
N SER A 335 26.30 -2.56 -13.46
CA SER A 335 25.20 -3.52 -13.32
C SER A 335 25.59 -4.76 -12.54
N SER A 336 24.66 -5.31 -11.76
CA SER A 336 24.88 -6.57 -11.05
C SER A 336 23.60 -7.39 -10.93
N PHE A 337 23.74 -8.72 -10.98
CA PHE A 337 22.67 -9.69 -10.67
C PHE A 337 22.58 -10.02 -9.18
N SER A 338 23.63 -9.75 -8.40
CA SER A 338 23.74 -10.25 -7.03
C SER A 338 23.04 -9.38 -5.98
N VAL A 339 22.64 -8.16 -6.33
CA VAL A 339 22.23 -7.07 -5.42
C VAL A 339 21.21 -7.54 -4.37
N PHE A 340 20.20 -8.30 -4.79
CA PHE A 340 19.14 -8.80 -3.90
C PHE A 340 19.02 -10.33 -3.85
N HIS A 341 19.94 -11.07 -4.48
CA HIS A 341 19.83 -12.52 -4.63
C HIS A 341 19.69 -13.24 -3.28
N LYS A 342 20.58 -12.94 -2.32
CA LYS A 342 20.54 -13.53 -0.97
C LYS A 342 19.26 -13.13 -0.21
N PHE A 343 18.84 -11.87 -0.32
CA PHE A 343 17.65 -11.35 0.34
C PHE A 343 16.37 -12.03 -0.17
N VAL A 344 16.18 -12.09 -1.49
CA VAL A 344 15.00 -12.69 -2.11
C VAL A 344 14.93 -14.18 -1.80
N ASN A 345 16.03 -14.92 -1.96
CA ASN A 345 16.04 -16.37 -1.70
C ASN A 345 15.73 -16.70 -0.23
N TYR A 346 16.32 -15.95 0.71
CA TYR A 346 16.04 -16.13 2.14
C TYR A 346 14.55 -15.95 2.45
N PHE A 347 13.96 -14.81 2.05
CA PHE A 347 12.58 -14.52 2.38
C PHE A 347 11.56 -15.30 1.57
N TYR A 348 11.92 -15.74 0.35
CA TYR A 348 11.09 -16.64 -0.43
C TYR A 348 11.02 -18.04 0.20
N ASN A 349 12.14 -18.54 0.73
CA ASN A 349 12.15 -19.79 1.52
C ASN A 349 11.36 -19.64 2.82
N LEU A 350 11.51 -18.50 3.51
CA LEU A 350 10.71 -18.21 4.71
C LEU A 350 9.21 -18.16 4.40
N LYS A 351 8.82 -17.55 3.27
CA LYS A 351 7.45 -17.49 2.74
C LYS A 351 6.87 -18.90 2.53
N LYS A 352 7.68 -19.85 2.07
CA LYS A 352 7.29 -21.25 1.80
C LYS A 352 7.19 -22.12 3.06
N SER A 353 7.68 -21.66 4.20
CA SER A 353 7.64 -22.46 5.43
C SER A 353 6.21 -22.73 5.91
N ASN A 354 6.02 -23.85 6.60
CA ASN A 354 4.72 -24.27 7.17
C ASN A 354 4.29 -23.41 8.38
N HIS A 355 5.17 -22.55 8.90
CA HIS A 355 4.84 -21.66 10.01
C HIS A 355 4.12 -20.41 9.48
N SER A 356 2.84 -20.24 9.83
CA SER A 356 1.96 -19.23 9.23
C SER A 356 2.49 -17.79 9.39
N MET A 357 3.10 -17.45 10.52
CA MET A 357 3.71 -16.13 10.71
C MET A 357 5.01 -15.96 9.90
N ASN A 358 5.84 -17.00 9.71
CA ASN A 358 7.02 -16.93 8.83
C ASN A 358 6.59 -16.71 7.39
N SER A 359 5.52 -17.40 6.97
CA SER A 359 4.95 -17.25 5.64
C SER A 359 4.51 -15.81 5.38
N ILE A 360 3.74 -15.24 6.31
CA ILE A 360 3.23 -13.86 6.23
C ILE A 360 4.39 -12.84 6.27
N SER A 361 5.27 -12.92 7.26
CA SER A 361 6.38 -11.96 7.40
C SER A 361 7.35 -12.04 6.22
N GLY A 362 7.66 -13.25 5.74
CA GLY A 362 8.50 -13.47 4.57
C GLY A 362 7.92 -12.83 3.32
N LYS A 363 6.62 -13.02 3.06
CA LYS A 363 5.91 -12.36 1.96
C LYS A 363 5.94 -10.84 2.09
N LEU A 364 5.61 -10.30 3.26
CA LEU A 364 5.50 -8.86 3.50
C LEU A 364 6.85 -8.15 3.37
N ILE A 365 7.88 -8.64 4.05
CA ILE A 365 9.23 -8.04 4.05
C ILE A 365 9.82 -8.07 2.63
N MET A 366 9.73 -9.21 1.96
CA MET A 366 10.27 -9.39 0.60
C MET A 366 9.62 -8.42 -0.39
N ASN A 367 8.30 -8.31 -0.39
CA ASN A 367 7.56 -7.45 -1.33
C ASN A 367 7.72 -5.96 -1.04
N SER A 368 8.05 -5.57 0.20
CA SER A 368 8.06 -4.17 0.62
C SER A 368 9.38 -3.45 0.31
N LEU A 369 10.49 -4.17 0.15
CA LEU A 369 11.81 -3.55 -0.11
C LEU A 369 11.82 -2.75 -1.42
N TYR A 370 11.29 -3.32 -2.50
CA TYR A 370 11.16 -2.63 -3.79
C TYR A 370 10.40 -1.30 -3.66
N GLY A 371 9.25 -1.33 -2.98
CA GLY A 371 8.44 -0.12 -2.76
C GLY A 371 9.21 0.95 -1.98
N ARG A 372 10.00 0.53 -0.98
CA ARG A 372 10.85 1.43 -0.19
C ARG A 372 11.92 2.11 -1.03
N LEU A 373 12.59 1.38 -1.92
CA LEU A 373 13.62 1.91 -2.81
C LEU A 373 13.09 2.96 -3.79
N GLY A 374 11.79 2.91 -4.11
CA GLY A 374 11.10 3.86 -4.97
C GLY A 374 10.35 4.97 -4.24
N MET A 375 10.49 5.14 -2.92
CA MET A 375 9.82 6.23 -2.19
C MET A 375 10.36 7.60 -2.62
N ARG A 376 9.56 8.66 -2.46
CA ARG A 376 10.06 10.05 -2.63
C ARG A 376 10.69 10.50 -1.33
N GLU A 377 11.72 11.33 -1.38
CA GLU A 377 12.33 11.89 -0.16
C GLU A 377 11.52 13.08 0.38
N ASN A 378 10.90 13.84 -0.53
CA ASN A 378 10.14 15.04 -0.18
C ASN A 378 8.70 14.69 0.24
N TYR A 379 8.52 14.42 1.54
CA TYR A 379 7.20 14.40 2.17
C TYR A 379 6.93 15.70 2.90
N PRO A 380 5.70 16.24 2.82
CA PRO A 380 5.35 17.36 3.67
C PRO A 380 5.37 16.95 5.14
N SER A 381 5.76 17.87 6.01
CA SER A 381 5.58 17.72 7.44
C SER A 381 4.21 18.28 7.85
N TYR A 382 3.67 17.74 8.94
CA TYR A 382 2.36 18.13 9.47
C TYR A 382 2.50 18.57 10.91
N GLN A 383 1.89 19.70 11.25
CA GLN A 383 1.97 20.29 12.57
C GLN A 383 0.61 20.84 12.98
N ILE A 384 0.33 20.80 14.28
CA ILE A 384 -0.80 21.50 14.88
C ILE A 384 -0.24 22.76 15.51
N ILE A 385 -0.75 23.90 15.06
CA ILE A 385 -0.33 25.22 15.48
C ILE A 385 -1.53 26.03 15.96
N ASP A 386 -1.29 27.11 16.70
CA ASP A 386 -2.35 28.05 17.04
C ASP A 386 -2.58 29.09 15.93
N ARG A 387 -3.52 30.03 16.17
CA ARG A 387 -3.89 31.07 15.19
C ARG A 387 -2.80 32.13 14.98
N TYR A 388 -1.99 32.41 16.01
CA TYR A 388 -0.94 33.42 15.94
C TYR A 388 0.24 32.88 15.14
N ASP A 389 0.63 31.64 15.42
CA ASP A 389 1.64 30.91 14.65
C ASP A 389 1.31 30.86 13.15
N LEU A 390 0.02 30.70 12.79
CA LEU A 390 -0.41 30.63 11.38
C LEU A 390 -0.20 31.96 10.64
N HIS A 391 -0.48 33.09 11.30
CA HIS A 391 -0.25 34.42 10.76
C HIS A 391 1.25 34.69 10.59
N ASP A 392 2.05 34.29 11.58
CA ASP A 392 3.51 34.47 11.57
C ASP A 392 4.19 33.61 10.48
N LEU A 393 3.77 32.36 10.30
CA LEU A 393 4.31 31.51 9.23
C LEU A 393 3.95 32.03 7.83
N SER A 394 2.74 32.58 7.67
CA SER A 394 2.29 33.17 6.40
C SER A 394 3.05 34.45 6.07
N SER A 395 3.29 35.31 7.06
CA SER A 395 4.06 36.55 6.89
C SER A 395 5.55 36.32 6.67
N GLN A 396 6.11 35.20 7.14
CA GLN A 396 7.49 34.75 6.85
C GLN A 396 7.67 34.17 5.44
N GLY A 397 6.62 34.13 4.60
CA GLY A 397 6.70 33.59 3.23
C GLY A 397 6.89 32.08 3.14
N LYS A 398 6.65 31.34 4.23
CA LYS A 398 6.77 29.88 4.23
C LYS A 398 5.65 29.23 3.42
N ASN A 399 5.97 28.16 2.69
CA ASN A 399 4.99 27.41 1.89
C ASN A 399 4.17 26.47 2.79
N VAL A 400 3.25 27.08 3.53
CA VAL A 400 2.37 26.41 4.48
C VAL A 400 0.96 26.37 3.92
N LYS A 401 0.33 25.21 4.00
CA LYS A 401 -1.06 25.01 3.61
C LYS A 401 -1.90 24.65 4.83
N LEU A 402 -2.90 25.46 5.15
CA LEU A 402 -3.93 25.09 6.11
C LEU A 402 -4.69 23.86 5.60
N ILE A 403 -4.62 22.77 6.36
CA ILE A 403 -5.34 21.53 6.06
C ILE A 403 -6.68 21.53 6.76
N ARG A 404 -6.73 21.98 8.03
CA ARG A 404 -7.94 21.95 8.85
C ARG A 404 -7.84 22.84 10.08
N SER A 405 -8.96 23.45 10.46
CA SER A 405 -9.14 24.08 11.78
C SER A 405 -9.98 23.16 12.67
N PHE A 406 -9.51 22.87 13.89
CA PHE A 406 -10.25 22.13 14.91
C PHE A 406 -11.00 23.07 15.85
N SER A 407 -10.41 24.22 16.14
CA SER A 407 -10.96 25.31 16.95
C SER A 407 -10.37 26.63 16.49
N ALA A 408 -10.71 27.73 17.17
CA ALA A 408 -10.10 29.04 16.92
C ALA A 408 -8.59 29.10 17.22
N ASN A 409 -8.05 28.14 17.99
CA ASN A 409 -6.66 28.13 18.44
C ASN A 409 -5.94 26.81 18.11
N ALA A 410 -6.47 26.01 17.18
CA ALA A 410 -5.85 24.74 16.81
C ALA A 410 -6.07 24.44 15.33
N HIS A 411 -4.99 24.51 14.56
CA HIS A 411 -4.97 24.38 13.11
C HIS A 411 -3.94 23.33 12.68
N LEU A 412 -4.38 22.32 11.91
CA LEU A 412 -3.48 21.42 11.20
C LEU A 412 -2.97 22.10 9.93
N ILE A 413 -1.67 22.20 9.83
CA ILE A 413 -0.98 22.70 8.65
C ILE A 413 -0.14 21.61 7.99
N GLU A 414 0.06 21.75 6.68
CA GLU A 414 1.00 21.00 5.85
C GLU A 414 2.13 21.97 5.47
N ASN A 415 3.36 21.69 5.92
CA ASN A 415 4.54 22.46 5.54
C ASN A 415 5.31 21.68 4.45
N ARG A 416 5.54 22.32 3.30
CA ARG A 416 6.23 21.76 2.13
C ARG A 416 7.65 22.27 1.95
N GLU A 417 8.25 22.83 3.00
CA GLU A 417 9.68 23.12 2.98
C GLU A 417 10.47 21.86 2.59
N ASP A 418 11.49 22.09 1.76
CA ASP A 418 12.29 21.10 1.05
C ASP A 418 13.12 20.30 2.06
N SER A 419 12.44 19.43 2.81
CA SER A 419 13.02 18.65 3.89
C SER A 419 13.79 17.48 3.27
N ARG A 420 14.95 17.79 2.69
CA ARG A 420 15.95 16.83 2.24
C ARG A 420 16.43 16.03 3.45
N HIS A 421 15.64 15.04 3.83
CA HIS A 421 16.00 14.14 4.91
C HIS A 421 17.15 13.28 4.44
N ASN A 422 18.30 13.49 5.09
CA ASN A 422 19.53 12.77 4.85
C ASN A 422 19.35 11.24 5.03
N ARG A 423 19.96 10.47 4.11
CA ARG A 423 20.50 9.11 4.32
C ARG A 423 19.52 7.95 4.50
N THR A 424 18.45 7.85 3.73
CA THR A 424 17.80 6.54 3.51
C THR A 424 18.30 5.89 2.22
N LEU A 425 18.57 4.59 2.24
CA LEU A 425 18.89 3.80 1.05
C LEU A 425 17.64 3.74 0.15
N ILE A 426 17.44 4.78 -0.65
CA ILE A 426 16.44 4.92 -1.70
C ILE A 426 17.20 4.89 -3.01
N SER A 427 16.71 4.14 -4.00
CA SER A 427 17.34 4.06 -5.32
C SER A 427 16.26 3.99 -6.39
N THR A 428 15.89 5.17 -6.88
CA THR A 428 14.96 5.32 -8.00
C THR A 428 15.39 4.53 -9.25
N PRO A 429 16.69 4.48 -9.63
CA PRO A 429 17.16 3.64 -10.73
C PRO A 429 16.82 2.15 -10.55
N ILE A 430 17.13 1.58 -9.37
CA ILE A 430 16.82 0.18 -9.08
C ILE A 430 15.31 -0.07 -9.10
N ALA A 431 14.53 0.77 -8.42
CA ALA A 431 13.08 0.63 -8.40
C ALA A 431 12.47 0.72 -9.82
N SER A 432 12.95 1.66 -10.64
CA SER A 432 12.48 1.78 -12.02
C SER A 432 12.85 0.57 -12.87
N ALA A 433 14.06 0.02 -12.72
CA ALA A 433 14.49 -1.19 -13.45
C ALA A 433 13.63 -2.41 -13.06
N ILE A 434 13.41 -2.64 -11.77
CA ILE A 434 12.53 -3.71 -11.26
C ILE A 434 11.12 -3.59 -11.84
N ALA A 435 10.57 -2.37 -11.87
CA ALA A 435 9.25 -2.13 -12.43
C ALA A 435 9.19 -2.37 -13.95
N SER A 436 10.23 -1.98 -14.69
CA SER A 436 10.36 -2.27 -16.12
C SER A 436 10.41 -3.77 -16.41
N TYR A 437 11.21 -4.53 -15.66
CA TYR A 437 11.22 -6.00 -15.76
C TYR A 437 9.87 -6.62 -15.43
N GLY A 438 9.14 -6.08 -14.44
CA GLY A 438 7.79 -6.51 -14.12
C GLY A 438 6.84 -6.34 -15.30
N ARG A 439 6.86 -5.18 -15.96
CA ARG A 439 6.05 -4.92 -17.17
C ARG A 439 6.43 -5.84 -18.33
N MET A 440 7.71 -6.06 -18.57
CA MET A 440 8.19 -6.98 -19.62
C MET A 440 7.71 -8.41 -19.36
N THR A 441 7.85 -8.91 -18.13
CA THR A 441 7.40 -10.25 -17.72
C THR A 441 5.90 -10.43 -17.96
N ILE A 442 5.09 -9.44 -17.57
CA ILE A 442 3.63 -9.53 -17.72
C ILE A 442 3.22 -9.39 -19.17
N HIS A 443 3.89 -8.54 -19.95
CA HIS A 443 3.67 -8.44 -21.38
C HIS A 443 3.93 -9.80 -22.06
N GLN A 444 5.03 -10.49 -21.73
CA GLN A 444 5.33 -11.83 -22.26
C GLN A 444 4.19 -12.82 -21.99
N TRP A 445 3.61 -12.82 -20.79
CA TRP A 445 2.45 -13.66 -20.48
C TRP A 445 1.19 -13.25 -21.24
N VAL A 446 0.88 -11.95 -21.30
CA VAL A 446 -0.29 -11.43 -22.01
C VAL A 446 -0.24 -11.77 -23.51
N THR A 447 0.93 -11.66 -24.13
CA THR A 447 1.13 -11.91 -25.57
C THR A 447 1.29 -13.38 -25.93
N LYS A 448 1.38 -14.28 -24.95
CA LYS A 448 1.53 -15.71 -25.22
C LYS A 448 0.24 -16.23 -25.86
N LYS A 449 0.34 -16.69 -27.12
CA LYS A 449 -0.81 -17.10 -27.94
C LYS A 449 -1.70 -18.14 -27.25
N ASP A 450 -1.08 -19.08 -26.53
CA ASP A 450 -1.79 -20.19 -25.88
C ASP A 450 -2.64 -19.76 -24.68
N LEU A 451 -2.35 -18.61 -24.06
CA LEU A 451 -3.03 -18.16 -22.86
C LEU A 451 -4.34 -17.43 -23.15
N LYS A 452 -4.51 -16.85 -24.35
CA LYS A 452 -5.70 -16.04 -24.70
C LYS A 452 -6.11 -15.08 -23.57
N THR A 453 -5.18 -14.25 -23.12
CA THR A 453 -5.41 -13.33 -21.99
C THR A 453 -6.42 -12.24 -22.35
N HIS A 454 -7.36 -11.96 -21.43
CA HIS A 454 -8.38 -10.92 -21.60
C HIS A 454 -8.19 -9.71 -20.68
N TYR A 455 -7.62 -9.91 -19.50
CA TYR A 455 -7.34 -8.84 -18.56
C TYR A 455 -6.05 -9.10 -17.79
N SER A 456 -5.32 -8.02 -17.49
CA SER A 456 -4.21 -8.03 -16.56
C SER A 456 -4.19 -6.74 -15.74
N ASP A 457 -3.89 -6.88 -14.44
CA ASP A 457 -3.63 -5.77 -13.52
C ASP A 457 -2.39 -6.09 -12.70
N THR A 458 -1.28 -5.44 -13.06
CA THR A 458 0.04 -5.52 -12.44
C THR A 458 0.69 -6.89 -12.51
N ASP A 459 0.25 -7.85 -11.72
CA ASP A 459 0.76 -9.22 -11.57
C ASP A 459 -0.30 -10.29 -11.85
N SER A 460 -1.56 -9.88 -11.94
CA SER A 460 -2.70 -10.76 -12.19
C SER A 460 -3.05 -10.88 -13.67
N LEU A 461 -3.55 -12.05 -14.07
CA LEU A 461 -3.94 -12.42 -15.43
C LEU A 461 -5.27 -13.17 -15.41
N TYR A 462 -6.14 -12.87 -16.38
CA TYR A 462 -7.44 -13.50 -16.50
C TYR A 462 -7.59 -14.09 -17.90
N ILE A 463 -7.76 -15.42 -17.96
CA ILE A 463 -7.68 -16.22 -19.18
C ILE A 463 -8.90 -17.13 -19.34
N LEU A 464 -9.26 -17.48 -20.58
CA LEU A 464 -10.45 -18.29 -20.89
C LEU A 464 -10.22 -19.79 -20.77
N SER A 465 -9.01 -20.25 -21.08
CA SER A 465 -8.67 -21.67 -21.11
C SER A 465 -7.60 -21.94 -20.07
N PRO A 466 -7.68 -23.07 -19.33
CA PRO A 466 -6.60 -23.46 -18.45
C PRO A 466 -5.31 -23.54 -19.29
N PRO A 467 -4.21 -22.96 -18.80
CA PRO A 467 -2.97 -22.98 -19.54
C PRO A 467 -2.44 -24.42 -19.52
N ALA A 468 -1.53 -24.75 -20.44
CA ALA A 468 -0.81 -26.03 -20.35
C ALA A 468 -0.21 -26.17 -18.94
N LYS A 469 -0.24 -27.39 -18.37
CA LYS A 469 0.17 -27.65 -16.97
C LYS A 469 1.58 -27.14 -16.67
N GLU A 470 2.46 -27.19 -17.67
CA GLU A 470 3.83 -26.67 -17.66
C GLU A 470 3.92 -25.16 -17.35
N PHE A 471 2.89 -24.37 -17.65
CA PHE A 471 2.88 -22.94 -17.33
C PHE A 471 2.46 -22.66 -15.90
N VAL A 472 1.75 -23.59 -15.24
CA VAL A 472 1.28 -23.39 -13.86
C VAL A 472 2.38 -23.77 -12.89
N SER A 473 2.82 -22.82 -12.07
CA SER A 473 3.86 -23.08 -11.08
C SER A 473 3.73 -22.18 -9.86
N ASP A 474 3.90 -22.78 -8.68
CA ASP A 474 4.04 -22.09 -7.41
C ASP A 474 5.48 -21.60 -7.14
N ASN A 475 6.39 -21.77 -8.09
CA ASN A 475 7.76 -21.25 -8.01
C ASN A 475 7.82 -19.73 -8.19
N LEU A 476 8.96 -19.12 -7.85
CA LEU A 476 9.17 -17.68 -7.91
C LEU A 476 9.11 -17.24 -9.38
N GLY A 477 8.26 -16.27 -9.70
CA GLY A 477 8.01 -15.85 -11.08
C GLY A 477 7.12 -16.78 -11.90
N GLY A 478 6.67 -17.91 -11.32
CA GLY A 478 5.74 -18.84 -11.95
C GLY A 478 4.30 -18.29 -12.00
N LEU A 479 3.51 -18.77 -12.96
CA LEU A 479 2.09 -18.42 -13.07
C LEU A 479 1.28 -19.28 -12.09
N LYS A 480 0.85 -18.68 -10.99
CA LYS A 480 0.09 -19.34 -9.93
C LYS A 480 -1.41 -19.16 -10.18
N MET A 481 -2.18 -20.23 -10.03
CA MET A 481 -3.64 -20.17 -10.06
C MET A 481 -4.16 -19.54 -8.77
N ILE A 482 -5.01 -18.52 -8.88
CA ILE A 482 -5.62 -17.84 -7.71
C ILE A 482 -6.86 -18.61 -7.26
N ASN A 483 -7.69 -19.03 -8.22
CA ASN A 483 -8.93 -19.75 -7.96
C ASN A 483 -8.99 -21.03 -8.80
N PRO A 484 -9.25 -22.21 -8.19
CA PRO A 484 -9.31 -23.48 -8.91
C PRO A 484 -10.55 -23.61 -9.82
N SER A 485 -11.59 -22.80 -9.58
CA SER A 485 -12.82 -22.80 -10.36
C SER A 485 -12.93 -21.55 -11.22
N HIS A 486 -13.56 -21.73 -12.39
CA HIS A 486 -13.87 -20.64 -13.31
C HIS A 486 -14.89 -19.68 -12.68
N TRP A 487 -14.75 -18.40 -12.99
CA TRP A 487 -15.80 -17.42 -12.84
C TRP A 487 -16.75 -17.53 -14.03
N GLU A 488 -18.06 -17.51 -13.77
CA GLU A 488 -19.06 -17.61 -14.84
C GLU A 488 -19.03 -16.37 -15.73
N GLU A 489 -18.81 -15.20 -15.12
CA GLU A 489 -18.82 -13.91 -15.80
C GLU A 489 -17.83 -12.93 -15.16
N ALA A 490 -17.24 -12.08 -15.98
CA ALA A 490 -16.36 -11.00 -15.55
C ALA A 490 -16.59 -9.73 -16.37
N ILE A 491 -16.61 -8.60 -15.66
CA ILE A 491 -16.61 -7.26 -16.25
C ILE A 491 -15.28 -6.59 -15.93
N PHE A 492 -14.54 -6.17 -16.96
CA PHE A 492 -13.27 -5.47 -16.87
C PHE A 492 -13.42 -4.09 -17.51
N ILE A 493 -13.23 -3.02 -16.73
CA ILE A 493 -13.43 -1.66 -17.25
C ILE A 493 -12.11 -0.91 -17.32
N LYS A 494 -11.36 -0.89 -16.21
CA LYS A 494 -9.99 -0.36 -16.15
C LYS A 494 -9.21 -1.01 -15.03
N SER A 495 -7.91 -0.70 -14.92
CA SER A 495 -7.07 -1.12 -13.79
C SER A 495 -7.79 -0.85 -12.45
N LYS A 496 -7.85 -1.89 -11.59
CA LYS A 496 -8.54 -1.86 -10.30
C LYS A 496 -10.04 -1.54 -10.37
N MET A 497 -10.67 -1.72 -11.52
CA MET A 497 -12.11 -1.54 -11.76
C MET A 497 -12.67 -2.73 -12.56
N TYR A 498 -13.06 -3.79 -11.84
CA TYR A 498 -13.55 -5.04 -12.40
C TYR A 498 -14.52 -5.76 -11.44
N GLY A 499 -15.31 -6.69 -11.98
CA GLY A 499 -16.17 -7.60 -11.24
C GLY A 499 -16.00 -9.02 -11.72
N LEU A 500 -16.10 -9.97 -10.81
CA LEU A 500 -16.09 -11.41 -11.07
C LEU A 500 -17.34 -12.03 -10.42
N ARG A 501 -18.13 -12.79 -11.17
CA ARG A 501 -19.42 -13.33 -10.70
C ARG A 501 -19.53 -14.82 -10.90
N LYS A 502 -20.13 -15.48 -9.91
CA LYS A 502 -20.73 -16.81 -9.97
C LYS A 502 -22.22 -16.70 -9.64
N ARG A 503 -23.01 -17.76 -9.84
CA ARG A 503 -24.45 -17.80 -9.50
C ARG A 503 -24.77 -17.21 -8.12
N GLU A 504 -24.00 -17.58 -7.11
CA GLU A 504 -24.33 -17.27 -5.71
C GLU A 504 -23.69 -15.99 -5.18
N TYR A 505 -22.61 -15.51 -5.80
CA TYR A 505 -21.87 -14.36 -5.28
C TYR A 505 -21.03 -13.64 -6.35
N SER A 506 -20.62 -12.41 -6.03
CA SER A 506 -19.70 -11.62 -6.85
C SER A 506 -18.59 -10.97 -6.02
N ILE A 507 -17.41 -10.85 -6.63
CA ILE A 507 -16.31 -10.03 -6.15
C ILE A 507 -16.23 -8.79 -7.03
N ASN A 508 -16.57 -7.64 -6.46
CA ASN A 508 -16.60 -6.38 -7.18
C ASN A 508 -15.52 -5.45 -6.63
N LYS A 509 -14.65 -4.98 -7.51
CA LYS A 509 -13.57 -4.06 -7.17
C LYS A 509 -13.73 -2.80 -8.00
N ILE A 510 -14.00 -1.69 -7.35
CA ILE A 510 -13.91 -0.36 -7.97
C ILE A 510 -12.91 0.42 -7.12
N LYS A 511 -11.84 0.92 -7.75
CA LYS A 511 -10.81 1.71 -7.06
C LYS A 511 -11.51 2.80 -6.26
N SER A 512 -11.14 2.89 -5.00
CA SER A 512 -11.72 3.85 -4.07
C SER A 512 -13.18 3.61 -3.67
N ILE A 513 -13.82 2.48 -3.94
CA ILE A 513 -15.18 2.17 -3.42
C ILE A 513 -15.11 0.96 -2.51
N ARG A 514 -15.69 1.05 -1.30
CA ARG A 514 -15.68 -0.03 -0.30
C ARG A 514 -16.74 -1.10 -0.58
N TYR A 515 -17.93 -0.70 -1.00
CA TYR A 515 -19.09 -1.58 -1.23
C TYR A 515 -19.52 -1.49 -2.69
N ALA A 516 -18.64 -1.92 -3.59
CA ALA A 516 -18.99 -2.01 -5.01
C ALA A 516 -19.99 -3.17 -5.21
N LYS A 517 -21.02 -2.93 -6.01
CA LYS A 517 -21.97 -3.95 -6.43
C LYS A 517 -21.80 -4.24 -7.92
N TRP A 518 -22.32 -5.39 -8.37
CA TRP A 518 -22.24 -5.80 -9.77
C TRP A 518 -22.96 -4.83 -10.70
N GLU A 519 -24.08 -4.26 -10.24
CA GLU A 519 -24.89 -3.30 -10.99
C GLU A 519 -24.10 -2.02 -11.29
N HIS A 520 -23.29 -1.55 -10.33
CA HIS A 520 -22.44 -0.37 -10.54
C HIS A 520 -21.45 -0.60 -11.70
N LEU A 521 -20.88 -1.80 -11.82
CA LEU A 521 -19.97 -2.15 -12.91
C LEU A 521 -20.69 -2.27 -14.24
N THR A 522 -21.89 -2.86 -14.23
CA THR A 522 -22.75 -2.98 -15.43
C THR A 522 -23.15 -1.61 -15.96
N GLU A 523 -23.47 -0.66 -15.09
CA GLU A 523 -23.78 0.73 -15.47
C GLU A 523 -22.56 1.45 -16.04
N LEU A 524 -21.40 1.32 -15.38
CA LEU A 524 -20.15 1.91 -15.84
C LEU A 524 -19.70 1.37 -17.20
N GLN A 525 -19.91 0.08 -17.46
CA GLN A 525 -19.60 -0.53 -18.75
C GLN A 525 -20.47 0.04 -19.89
N ARG A 526 -21.68 0.51 -19.58
CA ARG A 526 -22.56 1.22 -20.52
C ARG A 526 -22.24 2.72 -20.63
N GLU A 527 -21.04 3.11 -20.18
CA GLU A 527 -20.54 4.50 -20.13
C GLU A 527 -21.44 5.46 -19.33
N LYS A 528 -22.34 4.95 -18.49
CA LYS A 528 -23.19 5.78 -17.65
C LYS A 528 -22.36 6.39 -16.52
N LYS A 529 -22.58 7.67 -16.28
CA LYS A 529 -22.03 8.35 -15.10
C LYS A 529 -22.81 7.91 -13.87
N ILE A 530 -22.12 7.30 -12.91
CA ILE A 530 -22.73 6.91 -11.64
C ILE A 530 -22.22 7.82 -10.52
N ASN A 531 -23.11 8.20 -9.62
CA ASN A 531 -22.79 8.91 -8.39
C ASN A 531 -22.91 7.93 -7.23
N LEU A 532 -21.78 7.43 -6.75
CA LEU A 532 -21.76 6.56 -5.59
C LEU A 532 -21.51 7.37 -4.32
N PHE A 533 -22.34 7.13 -3.33
CA PHE A 533 -22.26 7.76 -2.02
C PHE A 533 -21.66 6.77 -1.03
N GLN A 534 -20.52 7.11 -0.44
CA GLN A 534 -19.95 6.31 0.64
C GLN A 534 -19.34 7.20 1.72
N GLN A 535 -19.39 6.70 2.95
CA GLN A 535 -18.73 7.34 4.07
C GLN A 535 -17.22 7.14 3.96
N ARG A 536 -16.49 8.24 3.96
CA ARG A 536 -15.04 8.26 3.96
C ARG A 536 -14.52 9.28 4.95
N TRP A 537 -13.41 8.91 5.56
CA TRP A 537 -12.62 9.78 6.43
C TRP A 537 -11.69 10.63 5.57
N PHE A 538 -11.76 11.96 5.75
CA PHE A 538 -10.84 12.89 5.13
C PHE A 538 -10.37 13.90 6.17
N MET A 539 -9.06 13.91 6.43
CA MET A 539 -8.42 14.91 7.28
C MET A 539 -8.59 16.35 6.76
N ARG A 540 -8.94 16.53 5.47
CA ARG A 540 -9.06 17.82 4.77
C ARG A 540 -10.46 18.44 4.79
N LYS A 541 -11.47 17.80 5.41
CA LYS A 541 -12.85 18.34 5.44
C LYS A 541 -13.23 18.80 6.84
N ASN A 542 -14.13 19.79 6.92
CA ASN A 542 -14.48 20.48 8.17
C ASN A 542 -15.08 19.55 9.23
N HIS A 543 -15.80 18.49 8.83
CA HIS A 543 -16.35 17.48 9.74
C HIS A 543 -15.50 16.20 9.71
N VAL A 544 -14.99 15.80 10.89
CA VAL A 544 -14.12 14.60 11.05
C VAL A 544 -14.83 13.31 10.69
N LEU A 545 -16.16 13.31 10.74
CA LEU A 545 -16.88 12.08 10.99
C LEU A 545 -18.03 11.79 10.03
N THR A 546 -18.26 12.66 9.06
CA THR A 546 -19.21 12.36 8.01
C THR A 546 -18.88 13.24 6.85
N LEU A 547 -18.50 12.64 5.73
CA LEU A 547 -19.02 13.09 4.45
C LEU A 547 -19.29 11.86 3.62
N ILE A 548 -20.58 11.66 3.36
CA ILE A 548 -21.04 10.95 2.17
C ILE A 548 -20.39 11.69 0.99
N GLN A 549 -19.36 11.10 0.39
CA GLN A 549 -18.78 11.66 -0.82
C GLN A 549 -19.54 11.08 -2.01
N GLY A 550 -20.16 11.96 -2.80
CA GLY A 550 -20.55 11.63 -4.17
C GLY A 550 -19.28 11.43 -4.99
N ILE A 551 -19.00 10.19 -5.36
CA ILE A 551 -17.91 9.85 -6.28
C ILE A 551 -18.56 9.69 -7.65
N ARG A 552 -18.30 10.67 -8.50
CA ARG A 552 -18.68 10.61 -9.90
C ARG A 552 -17.69 9.69 -10.61
N LEU A 553 -18.20 8.57 -11.10
CA LEU A 553 -17.44 7.61 -11.88
C LEU A 553 -17.94 7.65 -13.32
N GLN A 554 -17.02 7.54 -14.26
CA GLN A 554 -17.28 7.36 -15.68
C GLN A 554 -16.51 6.11 -16.12
N GLY A 555 -17.17 5.30 -16.96
CA GLY A 555 -16.65 4.07 -17.56
C GLY A 555 -15.23 4.26 -18.05
#